data_AF-A0A2E8K270-F1
#
_entry.id   AF-A0A2E8K270-F1
#
_cell.length_a   1.000
_cell.length_b   1.000
_cell.length_c   1.000
_cell.angle_alpha   90.00
_cell.angle_beta   90.00
_cell.angle_gamma   90.00
#
_symmetry.space_group_name_H-M   'P 1'
#
loop_
_entity.id
_entity.type
_entity.pdbx_description
1 polymer ?
#
loop_
_entity_poly.entity_id
_entity_poly.type
_entity_poly.pdbx_seq_one_letter_code
_entity_poly.pdbx_strand_id
1 'polypeptide(L)'
;MSQNSLFAYRESERTTGEKRRIAVYHYMLTQGDEGATDDEMINTLGIKHASMAGTRLQLMRLGAVVKTTKRRKTAAGNPADVYVAVPGFNVRKAPPKTERDHMLTAARKKIKEMSDDELRAFLAEGSDEHEEVEDLLDFYSEFRE
;
A
#
# COMPACT_ATOMS: atom_id res chain seq x y z
N MET A 1 -20.73 18.67 12.24
CA MET A 1 -19.87 19.38 11.26
C MET A 1 -18.51 18.65 11.12
N SER A 2 -18.41 17.61 10.29
CA SER A 2 -17.16 16.80 10.12
C SER A 2 -16.96 16.24 8.71
N GLN A 3 -17.75 16.69 7.71
CA GLN A 3 -17.59 16.19 6.33
C GLN A 3 -16.40 16.82 5.60
N ASN A 4 -15.97 18.03 5.97
CA ASN A 4 -14.89 18.75 5.28
C ASN A 4 -13.50 18.18 5.57
N SER A 5 -13.24 17.71 6.80
CA SER A 5 -11.94 17.16 7.19
C SER A 5 -11.68 15.78 6.57
N LEU A 6 -12.68 14.89 6.59
CA LEU A 6 -12.58 13.57 5.97
C LEU A 6 -12.45 13.64 4.44
N PHE A 7 -13.18 14.58 3.82
CA PHE A 7 -13.06 14.83 2.39
C PHE A 7 -11.67 15.37 2.02
N ALA A 8 -11.16 16.35 2.77
CA ALA A 8 -9.82 16.90 2.56
C ALA A 8 -8.71 15.84 2.77
N TYR A 9 -8.84 15.01 3.81
CA TYR A 9 -7.92 13.90 4.06
C TYR A 9 -7.89 12.91 2.89
N ARG A 10 -9.06 12.40 2.47
CA ARG A 10 -9.16 11.46 1.33
C ARG A 10 -8.61 12.06 0.03
N GLU A 11 -8.89 13.34 -0.23
CA GLU A 11 -8.40 14.03 -1.41
C GLU A 11 -6.88 14.24 -1.36
N SER A 12 -6.34 14.57 -0.18
CA SER A 12 -4.89 14.70 0.04
C SER A 12 -4.16 13.36 -0.09
N GLU A 13 -4.71 12.26 0.45
CA GLU A 13 -4.16 10.92 0.29
C GLU A 13 -4.18 10.47 -1.16
N ARG A 14 -5.30 10.69 -1.85
CA ARG A 14 -5.44 10.40 -3.28
C ARG A 14 -4.42 11.18 -4.10
N THR A 15 -4.29 12.47 -3.85
CA THR A 15 -3.32 13.36 -4.50
C THR A 15 -1.89 12.91 -4.22
N THR A 16 -1.59 12.47 -2.99
CA THR A 16 -0.28 11.97 -2.59
C THR A 16 0.05 10.65 -3.27
N GLY A 17 -0.90 9.71 -3.31
CA GLY A 17 -0.74 8.43 -3.98
C GLY A 17 -0.57 8.56 -5.50
N GLU A 18 -1.33 9.47 -6.12
CA GLU A 18 -1.18 9.79 -7.55
C GLU A 18 0.19 10.39 -7.85
N LYS A 19 0.59 11.46 -7.13
CA LYS A 19 1.91 12.09 -7.30
C LYS A 19 3.05 11.09 -7.12
N ARG A 20 2.93 10.17 -6.16
CA ARG A 20 3.92 9.12 -5.92
C ARG A 20 4.02 8.13 -7.08
N ARG A 21 2.88 7.64 -7.60
CA ARG A 21 2.87 6.77 -8.80
C ARG A 21 3.54 7.44 -9.99
N ILE A 22 3.20 8.71 -10.24
CA ILE A 22 3.78 9.51 -11.32
C ILE A 22 5.30 9.61 -11.15
N ALA A 23 5.78 10.00 -9.97
CA ALA A 23 7.22 10.16 -9.70
C ALA A 23 7.99 8.85 -9.89
N VAL A 24 7.49 7.74 -9.32
CA VAL A 24 8.13 6.42 -9.45
C VAL A 24 8.17 5.95 -10.90
N TYR A 25 7.06 6.08 -11.63
CA TYR A 25 6.98 5.67 -13.03
C TYR A 25 7.91 6.50 -13.93
N HIS A 26 7.94 7.83 -13.77
CA HIS A 26 8.86 8.68 -14.52
C HIS A 26 10.32 8.37 -14.21
N TYR A 27 10.67 8.15 -12.95
CA TYR A 27 12.02 7.74 -12.59
C TYR A 27 12.40 6.41 -13.27
N MET A 28 11.54 5.39 -13.25
CA MET A 28 11.84 4.14 -13.94
C MET A 28 11.99 4.33 -15.46
N LEU A 29 11.20 5.22 -16.07
CA LEU A 29 11.36 5.54 -17.50
C LEU A 29 12.73 6.14 -17.81
N THR A 30 13.31 6.95 -16.90
CA THR A 30 14.67 7.49 -17.12
C THR A 30 15.77 6.45 -17.00
N GLN A 31 15.51 5.33 -16.33
CA GLN A 31 16.46 4.21 -16.24
C GLN A 31 16.43 3.29 -17.47
N GLY A 32 15.37 3.36 -18.28
CA GLY A 32 15.20 2.50 -19.46
C GLY A 32 15.25 1.00 -19.12
N ASP A 33 15.94 0.22 -19.95
CA ASP A 33 16.04 -1.24 -19.85
C ASP A 33 16.90 -1.73 -18.67
N GLU A 34 17.65 -0.83 -18.03
CA GLU A 34 18.38 -1.16 -16.81
C GLU A 34 17.49 -1.21 -15.57
N GLY A 35 16.36 -0.51 -15.61
CA GLY A 35 15.38 -0.48 -14.54
C GLY A 35 15.94 -0.01 -13.20
N ALA A 36 15.13 -0.20 -12.16
CA ALA A 36 15.49 0.15 -10.79
C ALA A 36 14.97 -0.87 -9.79
N THR A 37 15.69 -1.01 -8.68
CA THR A 37 15.23 -1.67 -7.47
C THR A 37 14.43 -0.72 -6.59
N ASP A 38 13.65 -1.27 -5.66
CA ASP A 38 12.97 -0.45 -4.64
C ASP A 38 13.93 0.41 -3.84
N ASP A 39 15.10 -0.12 -3.48
CA ASP A 39 16.11 0.57 -2.69
C ASP A 39 16.62 1.83 -3.40
N GLU A 40 16.95 1.72 -4.68
CA GLU A 40 17.40 2.86 -5.50
C GLU A 40 16.31 3.92 -5.65
N MET A 41 15.06 3.50 -5.83
CA MET A 41 13.93 4.42 -5.91
C MET A 41 13.66 5.12 -4.57
N ILE A 42 13.78 4.40 -3.45
CA ILE A 42 13.64 4.95 -2.10
C ILE A 42 14.71 6.01 -1.86
N ASN A 43 15.96 5.69 -2.17
CA ASN A 43 17.10 6.58 -1.97
C ASN A 43 17.01 7.82 -2.86
N THR A 44 16.54 7.67 -4.10
CA THR A 44 16.43 8.80 -5.04
C THR A 44 15.21 9.68 -4.78
N LEU A 45 14.06 9.08 -4.48
CA LEU A 45 12.78 9.81 -4.39
C LEU A 45 12.39 10.16 -2.94
N GLY A 46 13.12 9.69 -1.94
CA GLY A 46 12.84 9.95 -0.52
C GLY A 46 11.53 9.33 -0.03
N ILE A 47 11.06 8.26 -0.67
CA ILE A 47 9.78 7.61 -0.36
C ILE A 47 10.02 6.52 0.69
N LYS A 48 9.18 6.45 1.73
CA LYS A 48 9.23 5.37 2.73
C LYS A 48 9.08 3.97 2.09
N HIS A 49 9.80 2.98 2.62
CA HIS A 49 9.84 1.62 2.07
C HIS A 49 8.45 0.99 1.84
N ALA A 50 7.57 1.02 2.86
CA ALA A 50 6.20 0.48 2.74
C ALA A 50 5.37 1.18 1.64
N SER A 51 5.58 2.49 1.49
CA SER A 51 4.95 3.28 0.43
C SER A 51 5.49 2.93 -0.95
N MET A 52 6.80 2.68 -1.08
CA MET A 52 7.42 2.29 -2.35
C MET A 52 6.89 0.93 -2.83
N ALA A 53 6.92 -0.09 -1.96
CA ALA A 53 6.44 -1.42 -2.30
C ALA A 53 4.97 -1.40 -2.73
N GLY A 54 4.13 -0.65 -2.01
CA GLY A 54 2.72 -0.44 -2.38
C GLY A 54 2.55 0.27 -3.71
N THR A 55 3.29 1.36 -3.95
CA THR A 55 3.24 2.11 -5.22
C THR A 55 3.71 1.26 -6.41
N ARG A 56 4.79 0.50 -6.26
CA ARG A 56 5.26 -0.43 -7.29
C ARG A 56 4.19 -1.46 -7.62
N LEU A 57 3.59 -2.10 -6.62
CA LEU A 57 2.51 -3.07 -6.84
C LEU A 57 1.32 -2.45 -7.58
N GLN A 58 0.95 -1.20 -7.26
CA GLN A 58 -0.09 -0.48 -8.00
C GLN A 58 0.29 -0.28 -9.47
N LEU A 59 1.54 0.11 -9.75
CA LEU A 59 2.03 0.29 -11.12
C LEU A 59 2.09 -1.04 -11.90
N MET A 60 2.46 -2.13 -11.24
CA MET A 60 2.43 -3.48 -11.83
C MET A 60 1.01 -3.91 -12.16
N ARG A 61 0.04 -3.67 -11.28
CA ARG A 61 -1.39 -3.94 -11.53
C ARG A 61 -1.95 -3.14 -12.72
N LEU A 62 -1.39 -1.96 -13.00
CA LEU A 62 -1.72 -1.17 -14.18
C LEU A 62 -1.06 -1.67 -15.46
N GLY A 63 -0.08 -2.58 -15.37
CA GLY A 63 0.78 -2.97 -16.50
C GLY A 63 1.88 -1.95 -16.83
N ALA A 64 1.97 -0.86 -16.07
CA ALA A 64 2.94 0.22 -16.30
C ALA A 64 4.36 -0.14 -15.86
N VAL A 65 4.52 -1.18 -15.05
CA VAL A 65 5.81 -1.66 -14.54
C VAL A 65 5.83 -3.18 -14.58
N VAL A 66 6.95 -3.75 -14.97
CA VAL A 66 7.15 -5.21 -14.96
C VAL A 66 8.38 -5.58 -14.15
N LYS A 67 8.29 -6.73 -13.47
CA LYS A 67 9.43 -7.34 -12.80
C LYS A 67 10.31 -8.03 -13.85
N THR A 68 11.61 -7.76 -13.80
CA THR A 68 12.59 -8.45 -14.65
C THR A 68 13.12 -9.71 -13.98
N THR A 69 13.92 -10.49 -14.71
CA THR A 69 14.72 -11.58 -14.14
C THR A 69 16.02 -11.10 -13.49
N LYS A 70 16.39 -9.83 -13.69
CA LYS A 70 17.61 -9.23 -13.13
C LYS A 70 17.44 -9.00 -11.62
N ARG A 71 18.54 -9.16 -10.88
CA ARG A 71 18.65 -8.79 -9.47
C ARG A 71 19.89 -7.93 -9.25
N ARG A 72 19.82 -6.96 -8.35
CA ARG A 72 20.91 -6.04 -8.00
C ARG A 72 21.05 -5.97 -6.49
N LYS A 73 22.28 -5.81 -5.98
CA LYS A 73 22.51 -5.68 -4.54
C LYS A 73 21.96 -4.34 -4.04
N THR A 74 21.26 -4.36 -2.92
CA THR A 74 20.88 -3.16 -2.17
C THR A 74 22.07 -2.59 -1.41
N ALA A 75 21.89 -1.41 -0.80
CA ALA A 75 22.89 -0.82 0.10
C ALA A 75 23.30 -1.77 1.25
N ALA A 76 22.38 -2.62 1.73
CA ALA A 76 22.65 -3.63 2.75
C ALA A 76 23.29 -4.92 2.21
N GLY A 77 23.59 -5.00 0.92
CA GLY A 77 24.23 -6.16 0.27
C GLY A 77 23.28 -7.29 -0.14
N ASN A 78 21.98 -7.18 0.18
CA ASN A 78 20.98 -8.18 -0.17
C ASN A 78 20.54 -8.07 -1.64
N PRO A 79 20.25 -9.18 -2.33
CA PRO A 79 19.77 -9.12 -3.71
C PRO A 79 18.31 -8.64 -3.77
N ALA A 80 18.04 -7.54 -4.48
CA ALA A 80 16.71 -7.02 -4.77
C ALA A 80 16.32 -7.24 -6.23
N ASP A 81 15.01 -7.36 -6.46
CA ASP A 81 14.45 -7.46 -7.80
C ASP A 81 14.55 -6.12 -8.54
N VAL A 82 14.84 -6.18 -9.84
CA VAL A 82 14.86 -5.00 -10.72
C VAL A 82 13.54 -4.92 -11.50
N TYR A 83 12.99 -3.71 -11.55
CA TYR A 83 11.73 -3.39 -12.22
C TYR A 83 11.97 -2.37 -13.34
N VAL A 84 11.26 -2.54 -14.45
CA VAL A 84 11.32 -1.63 -15.60
C VAL A 84 9.94 -1.06 -15.89
N ALA A 85 9.90 0.20 -16.31
CA ALA A 85 8.67 0.84 -16.77
C ALA A 85 8.33 0.40 -18.19
N VAL A 86 7.05 0.20 -18.45
CA VAL A 86 6.51 0.00 -19.80
C VAL A 86 5.98 1.35 -20.30
N PRO A 87 6.52 1.93 -21.38
CA PRO A 87 6.07 3.23 -21.88
C PRO A 87 4.60 3.25 -22.31
N GLY A 88 4.00 4.45 -22.31
CA GLY A 88 2.64 4.67 -22.84
C GLY A 88 1.49 4.48 -21.86
N PHE A 89 1.75 4.11 -20.59
CA PHE A 89 0.69 3.93 -19.59
C PHE A 89 0.26 5.24 -18.90
N ASN A 90 -1.04 5.38 -18.65
CA ASN A 90 -1.59 6.47 -17.84
C ASN A 90 -1.61 6.09 -16.36
N VAL A 91 -0.55 6.44 -15.64
CA VAL A 91 -0.36 6.13 -14.20
C VAL A 91 -1.12 7.06 -13.24
N ARG A 92 -1.84 8.07 -13.77
CA ARG A 92 -2.70 8.92 -12.94
C ARG A 92 -3.90 8.14 -12.42
N LYS A 93 -4.43 7.23 -13.24
CA LYS A 93 -5.54 6.35 -12.86
C LYS A 93 -5.12 5.42 -11.72
N ALA A 94 -6.02 5.21 -10.77
CA ALA A 94 -5.83 4.18 -9.76
C ALA A 94 -5.93 2.79 -10.41
N PRO A 95 -5.15 1.79 -9.94
CA PRO A 95 -5.30 0.41 -10.38
C PRO A 95 -6.69 -0.12 -10.02
N PRO A 96 -7.20 -1.11 -10.77
CA PRO A 96 -8.40 -1.83 -10.37
C PRO A 96 -8.20 -2.48 -9.00
N LYS A 97 -9.27 -2.46 -8.19
CA LYS A 97 -9.27 -3.15 -6.90
C LYS A 97 -9.33 -4.66 -7.14
N THR A 98 -8.62 -5.41 -6.30
CA THR A 98 -8.69 -6.87 -6.29
C THR A 98 -9.85 -7.34 -5.39
N GLU A 99 -10.27 -8.59 -5.55
CA GLU A 99 -11.24 -9.22 -4.64
C GLU A 99 -10.79 -9.14 -3.17
N ARG A 100 -9.49 -9.37 -2.91
CA ARG A 100 -8.89 -9.17 -1.59
C ARG A 100 -9.08 -7.75 -1.06
N ASP A 101 -8.94 -6.73 -1.91
CA ASP A 101 -9.16 -5.33 -1.52
C ASP A 101 -10.64 -5.07 -1.17
N HIS A 102 -11.56 -5.70 -1.89
CA HIS A 102 -12.99 -5.68 -1.57
C HIS A 102 -13.29 -6.35 -0.23
N MET A 103 -12.74 -7.55 -0.01
CA MET A 103 -12.88 -8.28 1.26
C MET A 103 -12.32 -7.49 2.44
N LEU A 104 -11.12 -6.91 2.31
CA LEU A 104 -10.52 -6.09 3.37
C LEU A 104 -11.36 -4.84 3.67
N THR A 105 -11.91 -4.20 2.62
CA THR A 105 -12.78 -3.04 2.81
C THR A 105 -14.07 -3.44 3.52
N ALA A 106 -14.68 -4.57 3.13
CA ALA A 106 -15.89 -5.09 3.76
C ALA A 106 -15.64 -5.51 5.22
N ALA A 107 -14.52 -6.19 5.49
CA ALA A 107 -14.12 -6.57 6.84
C ALA A 107 -13.90 -5.35 7.74
N ARG A 108 -13.17 -4.34 7.27
CA ARG A 108 -12.97 -3.08 8.01
C ARG A 108 -14.28 -2.36 8.29
N LYS A 109 -15.18 -2.31 7.30
CA LYS A 109 -16.50 -1.72 7.48
C LYS A 109 -17.30 -2.46 8.55
N LYS A 110 -17.30 -3.79 8.50
CA LYS A 110 -17.99 -4.63 9.48
C LYS A 110 -17.41 -4.46 10.88
N ILE A 111 -16.08 -4.48 11.02
CA ILE A 111 -15.37 -4.20 12.28
C ILE A 111 -15.75 -2.82 12.84
N LYS A 112 -15.94 -1.81 12.00
CA LYS A 112 -16.36 -0.47 12.44
C LYS A 112 -17.83 -0.41 12.89
N GLU A 113 -18.68 -1.30 12.38
CA GLU A 113 -20.12 -1.35 12.68
C GLU A 113 -20.46 -2.22 13.90
N MET A 114 -19.56 -3.11 14.32
CA MET A 114 -19.77 -3.99 15.49
C MET A 114 -19.88 -3.17 16.79
N SER A 115 -20.53 -3.67 17.83
CA SER A 115 -20.31 -3.13 19.18
C SER A 115 -18.95 -3.58 19.72
N ASP A 116 -18.45 -2.95 20.78
CA ASP A 116 -17.20 -3.40 21.41
C ASP A 116 -17.38 -4.83 21.97
N ASP A 117 -18.55 -5.16 22.52
CA ASP A 117 -18.89 -6.51 23.00
C ASP A 117 -18.93 -7.55 21.88
N GLU A 118 -19.47 -7.20 20.70
CA GLU A 118 -19.44 -8.05 19.51
C GLU A 118 -18.01 -8.25 18.99
N LEU A 119 -17.18 -7.20 19.06
CA LEU A 119 -15.77 -7.28 18.68
C LEU A 119 -14.98 -8.16 19.65
N ARG A 120 -15.22 -8.02 20.96
CA ARG A 120 -14.64 -8.88 22.02
C ARG A 120 -14.98 -10.34 21.76
N ALA A 121 -16.26 -10.65 21.55
CA ALA A 121 -16.73 -12.01 21.32
C ALA A 121 -16.11 -12.62 20.05
N PHE A 122 -16.05 -11.84 18.96
CA PHE A 122 -15.43 -12.28 17.71
C PHE A 122 -13.93 -12.56 17.85
N LEU A 123 -13.20 -11.72 18.58
CA LEU A 123 -11.77 -11.92 18.83
C LEU A 123 -11.52 -13.14 19.73
N ALA A 124 -12.34 -13.32 20.76
CA ALA A 124 -12.26 -14.46 21.68
C ALA A 124 -12.57 -15.81 21.00
N GLU A 125 -13.45 -15.82 19.99
CA GLU A 125 -13.81 -17.03 19.24
C GLU A 125 -12.72 -17.46 18.23
N GLY A 126 -11.81 -16.55 17.88
CA GLY A 126 -10.71 -16.80 16.94
C GLY A 126 -9.33 -17.00 17.59
N SER A 127 -9.20 -16.78 18.90
CA SER A 127 -7.95 -16.94 19.64
C SER A 127 -7.94 -18.27 20.41
N ASP A 128 -7.19 -19.27 19.95
CA ASP A 128 -6.95 -20.50 20.72
C ASP A 128 -6.03 -20.26 21.94
N GLU A 129 -5.39 -19.08 22.05
CA GLU A 129 -4.49 -18.72 23.16
C GLU A 129 -4.86 -17.33 23.72
N HIS A 130 -5.17 -17.29 25.01
CA HIS A 130 -5.96 -16.27 25.71
C HIS A 130 -5.22 -14.99 26.14
N GLU A 131 -4.08 -14.60 25.56
CA GLU A 131 -3.22 -13.59 26.21
C GLU A 131 -3.25 -12.13 25.66
N GLU A 132 -3.92 -11.80 24.55
CA GLU A 132 -3.82 -10.43 23.97
C GLU A 132 -5.16 -9.82 23.48
N VAL A 133 -6.31 -10.30 23.98
CA VAL A 133 -7.62 -9.81 23.48
C VAL A 133 -7.83 -8.31 23.79
N GLU A 134 -7.43 -7.83 24.97
CA GLU A 134 -7.55 -6.41 25.34
C GLU A 134 -6.58 -5.52 24.53
N ASP A 135 -5.34 -5.96 24.28
CA ASP A 135 -4.38 -5.22 23.44
C ASP A 135 -4.84 -5.12 21.98
N LEU A 136 -5.48 -6.18 21.46
CA LEU A 136 -6.11 -6.17 20.14
C LEU A 136 -7.34 -5.26 20.08
N LEU A 137 -8.17 -5.23 21.13
CA LEU A 137 -9.31 -4.34 21.24
C LEU A 137 -8.88 -2.87 21.26
N ASP A 138 -7.85 -2.54 22.03
CA ASP A 138 -7.28 -1.19 22.05
C ASP A 138 -6.75 -0.82 20.66
N PHE A 139 -5.99 -1.70 20.01
CA PHE A 139 -5.53 -1.48 18.64
C PHE A 139 -6.68 -1.25 17.64
N TYR A 140 -7.75 -2.05 17.68
CA TYR A 140 -8.86 -1.91 16.74
C TYR A 140 -9.83 -0.76 17.08
N SER A 141 -9.92 -0.37 18.34
CA SER A 141 -10.71 0.80 18.78
C SER A 141 -10.06 2.11 18.30
N GLU A 142 -8.73 2.20 18.27
CA GLU A 142 -7.99 3.33 17.66
C GLU A 142 -8.28 3.48 16.15
N PHE A 143 -8.61 2.38 15.46
CA PHE A 143 -9.00 2.41 14.04
C PHE A 143 -10.47 2.86 13.79
N ARG A 144 -11.27 3.08 14.85
CA ARG A 144 -12.67 3.52 14.71
C ARG A 144 -12.85 5.03 14.57
N GLU A 145 -11.89 5.86 14.98
CA GLU A 145 -11.91 7.32 14.75
C GLU A 145 -11.81 7.68 13.26
#